data_AF-A0A5D0MGE9-F1
#
_entry.id   AF-A0A5D0MGE9-F1
#
_cell.length_a   1.000
_cell.length_b   1.000
_cell.length_c   1.000
_cell.angle_alpha   90.00
_cell.angle_beta   90.00
_cell.angle_gamma   90.00
#
_symmetry.space_group_name_H-M   'P 1'
#
loop_
_entity.id
_entity.type
_entity.pdbx_description
1 polymer ?
#
loop_
_entity_poly.entity_id
_entity_poly.type
_entity_poly.pdbx_seq_one_letter_code
_entity_poly.pdbx_strand_id
1 'polypeptide(L)'
;MFIPFFLYAEVHHKFSIIPNFIYQKEPEIIADFPRRLEPHVERIPFVINVKDANKFPIILKEVYVKILKPKNKIVKKIFAGNEIIRQRIYQKSFYLKKDFDIEGDHPVIVEIHYFHNNKERIVENHNYRKAPRSLWYINFSKNMLPGKRNWYPGDIHWHSIYTEDDVEFGQSLENAVDLAKSSGLYFLGVTDHSYDLDDEIGKYREKDEELIKWQTFKKKAELLNNRNTDFVFLDGEEVSAGNSRGRNVHVLVFGNDKFIEGSGDSTDIPFKNYPDSHLKDFSSRVDFSIAAHPYEGYSLLPSIFLRRGKWEEEDLDLVNGMQFYNGRKNKGYLKGKEKWIELLLKGKKKYAYAGTDAHGDFNRAFKVKIPFLKIIENKEQIAGNVKTYVHCDKKPNKALLLKNLKRGRCIISDGPFLDLKFKTSEKEYLCGDSIENEESGDIVITMQSSKEFGKLDSLLIFKGNLKTQKEEIFEEIMLNDFENIYKQSYNIKGNEREYIRAELKTNKNKIALTNPLFLNY
;
A
#
# COMPACT_ATOMS: atom_id res chain seq x y z
N MET A 1 -28.92 -9.84 -10.81
CA MET A 1 -28.78 -9.49 -9.37
C MET A 1 -27.60 -8.54 -9.27
N PHE A 2 -27.85 -7.27 -8.92
CA PHE A 2 -26.83 -6.22 -8.89
C PHE A 2 -25.99 -6.36 -7.62
N ILE A 3 -24.69 -6.62 -7.78
CA ILE A 3 -23.76 -6.64 -6.65
C ILE A 3 -22.96 -5.34 -6.70
N PRO A 4 -23.12 -4.43 -5.71
CA PRO A 4 -22.30 -3.24 -5.61
C PRO A 4 -20.95 -3.66 -5.06
N PHE A 5 -20.03 -3.96 -5.96
CA PHE A 5 -18.64 -4.11 -5.61
C PHE A 5 -17.92 -2.77 -5.84
N PHE A 6 -17.02 -2.39 -4.94
CA PHE A 6 -16.13 -1.23 -5.12
C PHE A 6 -14.91 -1.67 -5.94
N LEU A 7 -15.10 -1.83 -7.24
CA LEU A 7 -14.16 -2.47 -8.17
C LEU A 7 -13.39 -1.44 -9.00
N TYR A 8 -12.27 -1.80 -9.62
CA TYR A 8 -11.67 -0.97 -10.67
C TYR A 8 -12.58 -0.90 -11.93
N ALA A 9 -12.30 0.11 -12.76
CA ALA A 9 -13.11 0.57 -13.87
C ALA A 9 -12.87 -0.18 -15.19
N GLU A 10 -13.19 -1.47 -15.23
CA GLU A 10 -13.24 -2.23 -16.48
C GLU A 10 -14.36 -1.69 -17.39
N VAL A 11 -13.99 -1.00 -18.46
CA VAL A 11 -14.97 -0.38 -19.36
C VAL A 11 -15.36 -1.29 -20.51
N HIS A 12 -14.60 -2.34 -20.82
CA HIS A 12 -14.84 -3.18 -22.00
C HIS A 12 -15.67 -4.44 -21.73
N HIS A 13 -15.97 -4.75 -20.47
CA HIS A 13 -16.87 -5.85 -20.12
C HIS A 13 -18.29 -5.62 -20.63
N LYS A 14 -18.92 -6.66 -21.18
CA LYS A 14 -20.30 -6.61 -21.67
C LYS A 14 -21.11 -7.73 -21.01
N PHE A 15 -22.12 -7.35 -20.24
CA PHE A 15 -23.16 -8.27 -19.78
C PHE A 15 -24.30 -8.31 -20.80
N SER A 16 -24.75 -9.50 -21.19
CA SER A 16 -25.69 -9.69 -22.32
C SER A 16 -27.06 -9.00 -22.16
N ILE A 17 -27.44 -8.65 -20.93
CA ILE A 17 -28.79 -8.14 -20.61
C ILE A 17 -28.75 -6.66 -20.15
N ILE A 18 -27.60 -6.12 -19.75
CA ILE A 18 -27.49 -4.78 -19.16
C ILE A 18 -26.62 -3.89 -20.05
N PRO A 19 -27.13 -2.72 -20.49
CA PRO A 19 -26.32 -1.79 -21.26
C PRO A 19 -25.15 -1.26 -20.42
N ASN A 20 -23.93 -1.41 -20.93
CA ASN A 20 -22.74 -0.81 -20.34
C ASN A 20 -22.61 0.65 -20.80
N PHE A 21 -22.95 1.60 -19.92
CA PHE A 21 -22.89 3.03 -20.24
C PHE A 21 -21.53 3.68 -19.99
N ILE A 22 -20.58 2.97 -19.37
CA ILE A 22 -19.18 3.40 -19.26
C ILE A 22 -18.34 2.86 -20.43
N TYR A 23 -18.89 1.92 -21.22
CA TYR A 23 -18.24 1.36 -22.40
C TYR A 23 -17.79 2.40 -23.42
N GLN A 24 -16.61 2.15 -23.98
CA GLN A 24 -16.01 2.90 -25.07
C GLN A 24 -15.48 1.97 -26.16
N LYS A 25 -15.39 2.48 -27.40
CA LYS A 25 -14.81 1.77 -28.55
C LYS A 25 -13.37 2.23 -28.79
N GLU A 26 -12.60 2.36 -27.71
CA GLU A 26 -11.24 2.91 -27.65
C GLU A 26 -10.52 2.22 -26.48
N PRO A 27 -9.20 1.98 -26.54
CA PRO A 27 -8.52 1.35 -25.42
C PRO A 27 -8.61 2.26 -24.18
N GLU A 28 -8.49 1.70 -22.99
CA GLU A 28 -8.33 2.51 -21.78
C GLU A 28 -6.93 3.11 -21.80
N ILE A 29 -6.83 4.44 -21.70
CA ILE A 29 -5.56 5.16 -21.65
C ILE A 29 -5.52 5.92 -20.34
N ILE A 30 -4.47 5.70 -19.54
CA ILE A 30 -4.22 6.41 -18.30
C ILE A 30 -2.72 6.69 -18.14
N ALA A 31 -2.38 7.93 -17.84
CA ALA A 31 -1.07 8.31 -17.34
C ALA A 31 -1.07 8.19 -15.81
N ASP A 32 0.03 7.75 -15.21
CA ASP A 32 0.20 7.70 -13.75
C ASP A 32 1.59 8.17 -13.34
N PHE A 33 1.70 8.79 -12.17
CA PHE A 33 2.90 9.47 -11.72
C PHE A 33 2.92 9.63 -10.19
N PRO A 34 4.09 9.79 -9.55
CA PRO A 34 4.16 9.87 -8.10
C PRO A 34 3.42 11.11 -7.56
N ARG A 35 2.79 10.98 -6.40
CA ARG A 35 2.16 12.13 -5.70
C ARG A 35 3.12 13.13 -5.12
N ARG A 36 4.33 12.70 -4.84
CA ARG A 36 5.39 13.53 -4.28
C ARG A 36 6.71 13.12 -4.88
N LEU A 37 7.64 14.07 -4.90
CA LEU A 37 9.00 13.83 -5.34
C LEU A 37 9.97 14.14 -4.21
N GLU A 38 10.91 13.22 -4.00
CA GLU A 38 12.11 13.50 -3.23
C GLU A 38 12.91 14.64 -3.89
N PRO A 39 13.56 15.50 -3.10
CA PRO A 39 14.22 16.69 -3.62
C PRO A 39 15.33 16.39 -4.63
N HIS A 40 15.99 15.22 -4.49
CA HIS A 40 17.08 14.77 -5.36
C HIS A 40 16.62 14.18 -6.70
N VAL A 41 15.31 14.05 -6.96
CA VAL A 41 14.81 13.50 -8.23
C VAL A 41 14.99 14.51 -9.36
N GLU A 42 15.92 14.23 -10.27
CA GLU A 42 16.18 15.04 -11.47
C GLU A 42 15.36 14.59 -12.69
N ARG A 43 14.96 13.31 -12.72
CA ARG A 43 14.16 12.70 -13.79
C ARG A 43 12.87 12.19 -13.19
N ILE A 44 11.78 12.91 -13.44
CA ILE A 44 10.46 12.63 -12.89
C ILE A 44 9.85 11.49 -13.72
N PRO A 45 9.65 10.30 -13.13
CA PRO A 45 9.04 9.19 -13.84
C PRO A 45 7.52 9.40 -13.92
N PHE A 46 6.95 9.00 -15.05
CA PHE A 46 5.52 8.80 -15.21
C PHE A 46 5.30 7.67 -16.21
N VAL A 47 4.18 6.98 -16.10
CA VAL A 47 3.86 5.82 -16.95
C VAL A 47 2.63 6.15 -17.77
N ILE A 48 2.61 5.72 -19.02
CA ILE A 48 1.38 5.63 -19.81
C ILE A 48 0.99 4.16 -19.88
N ASN A 49 -0.18 3.86 -19.35
CA ASN A 49 -0.83 2.56 -19.45
C ASN A 49 -1.90 2.62 -20.55
N VAL A 50 -1.89 1.64 -21.43
CA VAL A 50 -2.89 1.44 -22.48
C VAL A 50 -3.39 -0.01 -22.38
N LYS A 51 -4.68 -0.17 -22.08
CA LYS A 51 -5.32 -1.48 -21.91
C LYS A 51 -6.37 -1.73 -23.00
N ASP A 52 -6.48 -2.98 -23.43
CA ASP A 52 -7.27 -3.50 -24.55
C ASP A 52 -6.88 -2.94 -25.94
N ALA A 53 -5.61 -2.56 -26.15
CA ALA A 53 -5.15 -2.10 -27.47
C ALA A 53 -5.06 -3.21 -28.52
N ASN A 54 -5.12 -4.49 -28.11
CA ASN A 54 -5.34 -5.61 -29.03
C ASN A 54 -6.72 -5.57 -29.71
N LYS A 55 -7.75 -5.06 -29.01
CA LYS A 55 -9.11 -4.87 -29.54
C LYS A 55 -9.25 -3.50 -30.20
N PHE A 56 -8.63 -2.48 -29.64
CA PHE A 56 -8.68 -1.10 -30.12
C PHE A 56 -7.28 -0.53 -30.35
N PRO A 57 -6.57 -0.94 -31.41
CA PRO A 57 -5.21 -0.47 -31.68
C PRO A 57 -5.11 1.04 -31.78
N ILE A 58 -3.96 1.57 -31.33
CA ILE A 58 -3.62 2.98 -31.47
C ILE A 58 -2.21 3.17 -32.01
N ILE A 59 -1.95 4.35 -32.54
CA ILE A 59 -0.61 4.82 -32.85
C ILE A 59 -0.32 6.01 -31.93
N LEU A 60 0.59 5.84 -30.98
CA LEU A 60 1.05 6.92 -30.12
C LEU A 60 1.92 7.88 -30.92
N LYS A 61 1.55 9.16 -30.91
CA LYS A 61 2.17 10.21 -31.71
C LYS A 61 3.04 11.12 -30.87
N GLU A 62 2.46 11.75 -29.86
CA GLU A 62 3.13 12.74 -29.05
C GLU A 62 2.70 12.63 -27.59
N VAL A 63 3.61 12.96 -26.68
CA VAL A 63 3.31 13.07 -25.26
C VAL A 63 3.88 14.39 -24.76
N TYR A 64 3.05 15.17 -24.07
CA TYR A 64 3.45 16.39 -23.40
C TYR A 64 3.16 16.30 -21.92
N VAL A 65 4.04 16.87 -21.10
CA VAL A 65 3.76 17.12 -19.69
C VAL A 65 3.59 18.62 -19.49
N LYS A 66 2.47 18.99 -18.87
CA LYS A 66 2.14 20.37 -18.50
C LYS A 66 2.10 20.47 -16.97
N ILE A 67 2.91 21.34 -16.39
CA ILE A 67 2.87 21.65 -14.95
C ILE A 67 2.27 23.04 -14.79
N LEU A 68 1.14 23.12 -14.10
CA LEU A 68 0.42 24.38 -13.91
C LEU A 68 0.98 25.15 -12.71
N LYS A 69 1.22 26.45 -12.91
CA LYS A 69 1.60 27.41 -11.87
C LYS A 69 0.53 28.53 -11.84
N PRO A 70 0.43 29.34 -10.77
CA PRO A 70 -0.61 30.37 -10.67
C PRO A 70 -0.63 31.39 -11.82
N LYS A 71 0.52 31.68 -12.44
CA LYS A 71 0.66 32.71 -13.49
C LYS A 71 1.14 32.19 -14.84
N ASN A 72 1.59 30.94 -14.93
CA ASN A 72 2.11 30.35 -16.16
C ASN A 72 1.99 28.81 -16.11
N LYS A 73 2.45 28.15 -17.16
CA LYS A 73 2.57 26.69 -17.20
C LYS A 73 3.91 26.32 -17.82
N ILE A 74 4.52 25.26 -17.30
CA ILE A 74 5.66 24.61 -17.93
C ILE A 74 5.07 23.58 -18.88
N VAL A 75 5.50 23.57 -20.14
CA VAL A 75 5.10 22.56 -21.14
C VAL A 75 6.37 21.93 -21.70
N LYS A 76 6.45 20.60 -21.66
CA LYS A 76 7.59 19.85 -22.17
C LYS A 76 7.08 18.72 -23.06
N LYS A 77 7.58 18.65 -24.28
CA LYS A 77 7.36 17.50 -25.18
C LYS A 77 8.29 16.37 -24.73
N ILE A 78 7.72 15.24 -24.37
CA ILE A 78 8.44 14.07 -23.85
C ILE A 78 8.64 13.02 -24.93
N PHE A 79 7.68 12.92 -25.86
CA PHE A 79 7.72 11.93 -26.94
C PHE A 79 7.20 12.53 -28.24
N ALA A 80 7.80 12.09 -29.36
CA ALA A 80 7.33 12.33 -30.72
C ALA A 80 7.68 11.11 -31.57
N GLY A 81 6.70 10.47 -32.19
CA GLY A 81 6.92 9.23 -32.95
C GLY A 81 5.68 8.67 -33.62
N ASN A 82 5.77 7.38 -33.98
CA ASN A 82 4.70 6.56 -34.56
C ASN A 82 4.72 5.17 -33.92
N GLU A 83 4.55 5.11 -32.60
CA GLU A 83 4.61 3.84 -31.87
C GLU A 83 3.27 3.12 -31.97
N ILE A 84 3.27 1.94 -32.60
CA ILE A 84 2.06 1.14 -32.79
C ILE A 84 1.84 0.29 -31.53
N ILE A 85 0.67 0.45 -30.90
CA ILE A 85 0.30 -0.26 -29.68
C ILE A 85 -0.87 -1.19 -30.01
N ARG A 86 -0.64 -2.49 -29.81
CA ARG A 86 -1.57 -3.61 -30.16
C ARG A 86 -1.64 -4.69 -29.08
N GLN A 87 -0.96 -4.49 -27.96
CA GLN A 87 -0.93 -5.44 -26.85
C GLN A 87 -2.22 -5.32 -26.02
N ARG A 88 -2.59 -6.38 -25.31
CA ARG A 88 -3.71 -6.31 -24.35
C ARG A 88 -3.40 -5.30 -23.26
N ILE A 89 -2.23 -5.40 -22.64
CA ILE A 89 -1.72 -4.41 -21.68
C ILE A 89 -0.40 -3.89 -22.24
N TYR A 90 -0.31 -2.58 -22.38
CA TYR A 90 0.91 -1.86 -22.71
C TYR A 90 1.19 -0.85 -21.61
N GLN A 91 2.39 -0.87 -21.04
CA GLN A 91 2.81 0.07 -20.02
C GLN A 91 4.22 0.55 -20.34
N LYS A 92 4.41 1.87 -20.43
CA LYS A 92 5.72 2.44 -20.74
C LYS A 92 6.04 3.62 -19.83
N SER A 93 7.20 3.53 -19.19
CA SER A 93 7.78 4.65 -18.43
C SER A 93 8.35 5.72 -19.36
N PHE A 94 8.06 6.96 -19.01
CA PHE A 94 8.60 8.17 -19.59
C PHE A 94 9.22 9.04 -18.48
N TYR A 95 10.09 9.96 -18.87
CA TYR A 95 10.82 10.78 -17.91
C TYR A 95 10.80 12.24 -18.29
N LEU A 96 10.34 13.08 -17.36
CA LEU A 96 10.47 14.53 -17.46
C LEU A 96 11.76 14.98 -16.74
N LYS A 97 12.67 15.62 -17.46
CA LYS A 97 13.82 16.30 -16.85
C LYS A 97 13.34 17.48 -16.02
N LYS A 98 13.69 17.51 -14.73
CA LYS A 98 13.39 18.60 -13.79
C LYS A 98 14.42 19.72 -13.94
N ASP A 99 14.38 20.44 -15.05
CA ASP A 99 15.25 21.59 -15.36
C ASP A 99 14.60 22.94 -14.99
N PHE A 100 13.75 22.92 -13.97
CA PHE A 100 12.95 24.06 -13.52
C PHE A 100 12.87 24.09 -11.99
N ASP A 101 12.82 25.30 -11.44
CA ASP A 101 12.64 25.51 -10.01
C ASP A 101 11.14 25.61 -9.66
N ILE A 102 10.72 24.77 -8.71
CA ILE A 102 9.34 24.63 -8.26
C ILE A 102 9.30 23.89 -6.91
N GLU A 103 8.38 24.28 -6.03
CA GLU A 103 8.14 23.66 -4.73
C GLU A 103 6.63 23.55 -4.48
N GLY A 104 6.23 22.49 -3.78
CA GLY A 104 4.88 22.33 -3.27
C GLY A 104 3.95 21.64 -4.25
N ASP A 105 2.65 21.71 -3.98
CA ASP A 105 1.64 21.01 -4.78
C ASP A 105 1.35 21.75 -6.08
N HIS A 106 1.64 21.09 -7.20
CA HIS A 106 1.36 21.63 -8.53
C HIS A 106 0.49 20.68 -9.34
N PRO A 107 -0.54 21.19 -10.04
CA PRO A 107 -1.29 20.38 -10.98
C PRO A 107 -0.40 19.92 -12.15
N VAL A 108 -0.49 18.65 -12.49
CA VAL A 108 0.24 18.03 -13.61
C VAL A 108 -0.76 17.39 -14.57
N ILE A 109 -0.58 17.68 -15.85
CA ILE A 109 -1.35 17.13 -16.95
C ILE A 109 -0.39 16.43 -17.91
N VAL A 110 -0.60 15.15 -18.14
CA VAL A 110 0.02 14.38 -19.22
C VAL A 110 -0.95 14.39 -20.39
N GLU A 111 -0.60 15.11 -21.44
CA GLU A 111 -1.38 15.17 -22.69
C GLU A 111 -0.82 14.15 -23.68
N ILE A 112 -1.67 13.24 -24.13
CA ILE A 112 -1.32 12.11 -25.00
C ILE A 112 -2.05 12.26 -26.32
N HIS A 113 -1.27 12.41 -27.39
CA HIS A 113 -1.75 12.50 -28.77
C HIS A 113 -1.58 11.15 -29.45
N TYR A 114 -2.65 10.65 -30.07
CA TYR A 114 -2.65 9.34 -30.70
C TYR A 114 -3.64 9.26 -31.87
N PHE A 115 -3.41 8.32 -32.78
CA PHE A 115 -4.41 7.93 -33.77
C PHE A 115 -5.17 6.69 -33.33
N HIS A 116 -6.49 6.73 -33.53
CA HIS A 116 -7.35 5.56 -33.43
C HIS A 116 -8.35 5.58 -34.59
N ASN A 117 -8.44 4.50 -35.37
CA ASN A 117 -9.25 4.41 -36.59
C ASN A 117 -9.00 5.59 -37.55
N ASN A 118 -7.73 5.90 -37.83
CA ASN A 118 -7.27 7.00 -38.69
C ASN A 118 -7.74 8.41 -38.26
N LYS A 119 -8.24 8.57 -37.02
CA LYS A 119 -8.59 9.86 -36.45
C LYS A 119 -7.60 10.23 -35.36
N GLU A 120 -7.10 11.45 -35.42
CA GLU A 120 -6.29 12.03 -34.35
C GLU A 120 -7.15 12.31 -33.12
N ARG A 121 -6.60 12.02 -31.95
CA ARG A 121 -7.24 12.18 -30.66
C ARG A 121 -6.24 12.67 -29.63
N ILE A 122 -6.75 13.41 -28.66
CA ILE A 122 -5.98 13.94 -27.54
C ILE A 122 -6.70 13.56 -26.25
N VAL A 123 -5.93 13.09 -25.28
CA VAL A 123 -6.42 12.83 -23.93
C VAL A 123 -5.50 13.47 -22.89
N GLU A 124 -6.08 14.00 -21.82
CA GLU A 124 -5.37 14.57 -20.68
C GLU A 124 -5.53 13.64 -19.47
N ASN A 125 -4.42 13.07 -18.99
CA ASN A 125 -4.31 12.07 -17.92
C ASN A 125 -5.07 10.76 -18.14
N HIS A 126 -6.34 10.75 -18.54
CA HIS A 126 -7.09 9.51 -18.79
C HIS A 126 -8.30 9.70 -19.73
N ASN A 127 -8.74 8.63 -20.40
CA ASN A 127 -9.91 8.68 -21.29
C ASN A 127 -11.21 8.08 -20.71
N TYR A 128 -11.22 7.63 -19.45
CA TYR A 128 -12.41 7.04 -18.83
C TYR A 128 -13.68 7.90 -18.97
N ARG A 129 -14.71 7.34 -19.60
CA ARG A 129 -16.03 7.96 -19.71
C ARG A 129 -16.72 8.03 -18.35
N LYS A 130 -17.42 9.14 -18.08
CA LYS A 130 -18.18 9.36 -16.83
C LYS A 130 -17.33 9.32 -15.55
N ALA A 131 -16.02 9.32 -15.67
CA ALA A 131 -15.11 9.61 -14.57
C ALA A 131 -15.01 11.15 -14.39
N PRO A 132 -14.77 11.63 -13.16
CA PRO A 132 -14.40 13.03 -12.95
C PRO A 132 -13.14 13.41 -13.74
N ARG A 133 -13.01 14.69 -14.11
CA ARG A 133 -11.79 15.26 -14.71
C ARG A 133 -11.11 16.18 -13.70
N SER A 134 -10.69 15.64 -12.57
CA SER A 134 -10.06 16.44 -11.53
C SER A 134 -8.60 16.75 -11.88
N LEU A 135 -8.06 17.83 -11.30
CA LEU A 135 -6.62 18.08 -11.37
C LEU A 135 -5.86 17.07 -10.51
N TRP A 136 -4.75 16.59 -11.06
CA TRP A 136 -3.83 15.66 -10.39
C TRP A 136 -2.58 16.42 -10.00
N TYR A 137 -2.01 16.08 -8.86
CA TYR A 137 -0.98 16.90 -8.24
C TYR A 137 0.28 16.09 -8.02
N ILE A 138 1.42 16.76 -8.17
CA ILE A 138 2.71 16.32 -7.65
C ILE A 138 3.15 17.36 -6.61
N ASN A 139 3.49 16.88 -5.42
CA ASN A 139 4.22 17.66 -4.43
C ASN A 139 5.71 17.66 -4.77
N PHE A 140 6.23 18.80 -5.21
CA PHE A 140 7.66 19.01 -5.40
C PHE A 140 8.29 19.33 -4.04
N SER A 141 8.65 18.30 -3.29
CA SER A 141 9.07 18.46 -1.89
C SER A 141 10.48 19.04 -1.79
N LYS A 142 10.69 19.95 -0.84
CA LYS A 142 12.02 20.47 -0.49
C LYS A 142 12.82 19.55 0.43
N ASN A 143 12.12 18.66 1.13
CA ASN A 143 12.72 17.76 2.10
C ASN A 143 12.51 16.31 1.66
N MET A 144 13.45 15.45 2.04
CA MET A 144 13.21 14.00 1.96
C MET A 144 11.98 13.63 2.81
N LEU A 145 11.41 12.43 2.62
CA LEU A 145 10.45 11.90 3.59
C LEU A 145 11.03 12.01 5.01
N PRO A 146 10.23 12.46 6.00
CA PRO A 146 10.62 12.39 7.40
C PRO A 146 11.12 10.99 7.74
N GLY A 147 12.27 10.91 8.41
CA GLY A 147 12.97 9.66 8.65
C GLY A 147 14.40 9.89 9.09
N LYS A 148 15.04 8.82 9.58
CA LYS A 148 16.47 8.86 9.91
C LYS A 148 17.18 7.63 9.38
N ARG A 149 18.51 7.64 9.52
CA ARG A 149 19.36 6.50 9.15
C ARG A 149 18.82 5.19 9.75
N ASN A 150 18.92 4.12 8.97
CA ASN A 150 18.44 2.77 9.27
C ASN A 150 16.92 2.59 9.28
N TRP A 151 16.12 3.63 9.02
CA TRP A 151 14.67 3.52 8.89
C TRP A 151 14.26 3.68 7.43
N TYR A 152 13.65 2.64 6.87
CA TYR A 152 13.32 2.58 5.45
C TYR A 152 11.80 2.50 5.28
N PRO A 153 11.14 3.53 4.72
CA PRO A 153 9.72 3.49 4.42
C PRO A 153 9.42 2.59 3.21
N GLY A 154 8.33 1.85 3.29
CA GLY A 154 7.75 1.14 2.16
C GLY A 154 6.25 0.96 2.33
N ASP A 155 5.62 0.52 1.26
CA ASP A 155 4.21 0.14 1.25
C ASP A 155 4.13 -1.37 1.21
N ILE A 156 3.56 -2.01 2.23
CA ILE A 156 3.57 -3.48 2.33
C ILE A 156 2.42 -4.16 1.59
N HIS A 157 1.43 -3.39 1.12
CA HIS A 157 0.23 -3.94 0.50
C HIS A 157 -0.04 -3.17 -0.79
N TRP A 158 0.39 -3.77 -1.90
CA TRP A 158 0.30 -3.18 -3.22
C TRP A 158 0.14 -4.30 -4.27
N HIS A 159 -0.73 -4.07 -5.24
CA HIS A 159 -1.03 -5.01 -6.32
C HIS A 159 -0.34 -4.55 -7.60
N SER A 160 0.25 -5.52 -8.29
CA SER A 160 0.98 -5.34 -9.53
C SER A 160 0.15 -5.73 -10.75
N ILE A 161 0.78 -5.75 -11.92
CA ILE A 161 0.18 -6.27 -13.15
C ILE A 161 -0.28 -7.73 -13.06
N TYR A 162 0.12 -8.48 -12.02
CA TYR A 162 -0.31 -9.87 -11.84
C TYR A 162 -1.69 -10.00 -11.18
N THR A 163 -2.19 -8.96 -10.53
CA THR A 163 -3.62 -8.72 -10.30
C THR A 163 -4.20 -8.22 -11.61
N GLU A 164 -4.91 -9.08 -12.33
CA GLU A 164 -5.49 -8.78 -13.65
C GLU A 164 -6.77 -9.60 -13.84
N ASP A 165 -7.92 -9.01 -13.57
CA ASP A 165 -9.23 -9.64 -13.76
C ASP A 165 -10.23 -8.69 -14.47
N ASP A 166 -11.52 -9.01 -14.41
CA ASP A 166 -12.63 -8.18 -14.94
C ASP A 166 -12.79 -6.85 -14.21
N VAL A 167 -12.00 -6.64 -13.17
CA VAL A 167 -12.34 -5.80 -12.05
C VAL A 167 -11.18 -4.91 -11.71
N GLU A 168 -9.93 -5.35 -11.86
CA GLU A 168 -8.68 -4.76 -11.37
C GLU A 168 -7.52 -5.08 -12.33
N PHE A 169 -6.62 -4.11 -12.50
CA PHE A 169 -5.34 -4.33 -13.17
C PHE A 169 -4.29 -3.41 -12.53
N GLY A 170 -3.09 -3.94 -12.26
CA GLY A 170 -2.02 -3.14 -11.65
C GLY A 170 -0.92 -2.68 -12.60
N GLN A 171 0.15 -2.14 -12.00
CA GLN A 171 1.33 -1.63 -12.70
C GLN A 171 2.44 -2.69 -12.72
N SER A 172 3.21 -2.75 -13.79
CA SER A 172 4.38 -3.64 -13.88
C SER A 172 5.42 -3.30 -12.81
N LEU A 173 6.10 -4.35 -12.33
CA LEU A 173 7.15 -4.20 -11.32
C LEU A 173 8.25 -3.25 -11.78
N GLU A 174 8.65 -3.31 -13.05
CA GLU A 174 9.70 -2.45 -13.60
C GLU A 174 9.35 -0.97 -13.52
N ASN A 175 8.12 -0.62 -13.91
CA ASN A 175 7.66 0.76 -13.88
C ASN A 175 7.47 1.26 -12.44
N ALA A 176 7.05 0.39 -11.52
CA ALA A 176 6.82 0.73 -10.12
C ALA A 176 8.11 1.16 -9.39
N VAL A 177 9.28 0.63 -9.77
CA VAL A 177 10.56 0.96 -9.10
C VAL A 177 10.82 2.46 -9.09
N ASP A 178 10.80 3.11 -10.25
CA ASP A 178 11.14 4.54 -10.34
C ASP A 178 10.04 5.42 -9.71
N LEU A 179 8.77 5.06 -9.88
CA LEU A 179 7.64 5.75 -9.25
C LEU A 179 7.74 5.72 -7.71
N ALA A 180 8.05 4.56 -7.13
CA ALA A 180 8.18 4.37 -5.69
C ALA A 180 9.44 5.06 -5.13
N LYS A 181 10.60 4.87 -5.77
CA LYS A 181 11.85 5.51 -5.38
C LYS A 181 11.75 7.03 -5.42
N SER A 182 11.18 7.58 -6.49
CA SER A 182 10.99 9.04 -6.60
C SER A 182 10.04 9.59 -5.53
N SER A 183 9.12 8.76 -5.01
CA SER A 183 8.25 9.07 -3.88
C SER A 183 8.90 8.86 -2.50
N GLY A 184 10.18 8.45 -2.46
CA GLY A 184 10.95 8.23 -1.23
C GLY A 184 10.78 6.84 -0.60
N LEU A 185 10.11 5.91 -1.28
CA LEU A 185 9.97 4.52 -0.80
C LEU A 185 11.20 3.68 -1.15
N TYR A 186 11.53 2.74 -0.26
CA TYR A 186 12.64 1.81 -0.42
C TYR A 186 12.19 0.38 -0.73
N PHE A 187 10.91 0.08 -0.52
CA PHE A 187 10.36 -1.22 -0.86
C PHE A 187 8.86 -1.16 -1.13
N LEU A 188 8.38 -2.16 -1.86
CA LEU A 188 6.95 -2.47 -2.02
C LEU A 188 6.73 -3.95 -1.65
N GLY A 189 5.70 -4.21 -0.84
CA GLY A 189 5.10 -5.52 -0.67
C GLY A 189 4.13 -5.77 -1.80
N VAL A 190 4.49 -6.71 -2.67
CA VAL A 190 3.67 -7.09 -3.81
C VAL A 190 2.80 -8.26 -3.36
N THR A 191 1.52 -8.00 -3.21
CA THR A 191 0.54 -8.94 -2.63
C THR A 191 -0.65 -9.07 -3.56
N ASP A 192 -0.38 -9.44 -4.81
CA ASP A 192 -1.42 -9.75 -5.78
C ASP A 192 -2.36 -10.85 -5.24
N HIS A 193 -3.64 -10.82 -5.64
CA HIS A 193 -4.60 -11.79 -5.13
C HIS A 193 -4.22 -13.21 -5.56
N SER A 194 -4.32 -14.18 -4.65
CA SER A 194 -3.99 -15.57 -4.99
C SER A 194 -4.81 -16.08 -6.18
N TYR A 195 -6.08 -15.68 -6.30
CA TYR A 195 -6.94 -16.10 -7.42
C TYR A 195 -6.59 -15.47 -8.77
N ASP A 196 -5.88 -14.34 -8.79
CA ASP A 196 -5.35 -13.82 -10.04
C ASP A 196 -4.05 -14.53 -10.41
N LEU A 197 -3.28 -14.97 -9.41
CA LEU A 197 -1.97 -15.58 -9.58
C LEU A 197 -2.03 -17.02 -10.11
N ASP A 198 -3.16 -17.71 -9.97
CA ASP A 198 -3.41 -19.04 -10.55
C ASP A 198 -4.24 -19.03 -11.83
N ASP A 199 -4.39 -17.88 -12.49
CA ASP A 199 -5.03 -17.77 -13.80
C ASP A 199 -4.06 -17.95 -14.99
N GLU A 200 -4.60 -18.45 -16.10
CA GLU A 200 -3.95 -18.41 -17.40
C GLU A 200 -3.66 -16.96 -17.85
N ILE A 201 -2.47 -16.74 -18.42
CA ILE A 201 -2.07 -15.42 -18.92
C ILE A 201 -3.03 -14.96 -20.02
N GLY A 202 -3.67 -13.80 -19.80
CA GLY A 202 -4.63 -13.26 -20.75
C GLY A 202 -6.07 -13.77 -20.56
N LYS A 203 -6.30 -14.73 -19.67
CA LYS A 203 -7.58 -15.39 -19.44
C LYS A 203 -7.86 -15.58 -17.94
N TYR A 204 -8.30 -14.50 -17.32
CA TYR A 204 -8.53 -14.36 -15.88
C TYR A 204 -9.77 -15.10 -15.33
N ARG A 205 -10.23 -16.14 -16.03
CA ARG A 205 -11.33 -17.01 -15.59
C ARG A 205 -11.01 -18.48 -15.86
N GLU A 206 -9.79 -18.75 -16.32
CA GLU A 206 -9.30 -20.08 -16.68
C GLU A 206 -8.12 -20.36 -15.75
N LYS A 207 -8.28 -21.35 -14.87
CA LYS A 207 -7.24 -21.73 -13.91
C LYS A 207 -6.04 -22.34 -14.63
N ASP A 208 -4.85 -21.87 -14.28
CA ASP A 208 -3.55 -22.38 -14.67
C ASP A 208 -2.98 -23.29 -13.57
N GLU A 209 -3.15 -24.60 -13.74
CA GLU A 209 -2.62 -25.62 -12.81
C GLU A 209 -1.08 -25.64 -12.78
N GLU A 210 -0.39 -25.05 -13.76
CA GLU A 210 1.07 -24.94 -13.78
C GLU A 210 1.58 -23.69 -13.03
N LEU A 211 0.68 -22.78 -12.64
CA LEU A 211 0.98 -21.54 -11.89
C LEU A 211 2.05 -20.68 -12.58
N ILE A 212 2.02 -20.58 -13.91
CA ILE A 212 3.00 -19.87 -14.72
C ILE A 212 3.04 -18.39 -14.31
N LYS A 213 1.88 -17.78 -14.06
CA LYS A 213 1.78 -16.37 -13.65
C LYS A 213 2.49 -16.13 -12.31
N TRP A 214 2.16 -16.91 -11.27
CA TRP A 214 2.83 -16.86 -9.97
C TRP A 214 4.34 -17.10 -10.07
N GLN A 215 4.79 -18.12 -10.80
CA GLN A 215 6.22 -18.39 -10.99
C GLN A 215 6.94 -17.23 -11.70
N THR A 216 6.28 -16.63 -12.69
CA THR A 216 6.81 -15.48 -13.43
C THR A 216 6.95 -14.27 -12.53
N PHE A 217 5.94 -13.97 -11.70
CA PHE A 217 5.98 -12.94 -10.67
C PHE A 217 7.19 -13.11 -9.76
N LYS A 218 7.35 -14.29 -9.14
CA LYS A 218 8.45 -14.59 -8.21
C LYS A 218 9.82 -14.39 -8.85
N LYS A 219 10.04 -14.96 -10.04
CA LYS A 219 11.29 -14.79 -10.81
C LYS A 219 11.56 -13.33 -11.16
N LYS A 220 10.51 -12.57 -11.50
CA LYS A 220 10.64 -11.16 -11.85
C LYS A 220 11.01 -10.29 -10.66
N ALA A 221 10.34 -10.48 -9.53
CA ALA A 221 10.65 -9.78 -8.29
C ALA A 221 12.11 -10.06 -7.85
N GLU A 222 12.54 -11.32 -7.91
CA GLU A 222 13.93 -11.70 -7.62
C GLU A 222 14.93 -11.04 -8.57
N LEU A 223 14.67 -11.09 -9.89
CA LEU A 223 15.53 -10.44 -10.88
C LEU A 223 15.68 -8.95 -10.63
N LEU A 224 14.58 -8.26 -10.28
CA LEU A 224 14.60 -6.83 -9.98
C LEU A 224 15.30 -6.53 -8.66
N ASN A 225 15.13 -7.36 -7.64
CA ASN A 225 15.87 -7.26 -6.38
C ASN A 225 17.38 -7.44 -6.58
N ASN A 226 17.79 -8.31 -7.50
CA ASN A 226 19.20 -8.51 -7.84
C ASN A 226 19.79 -7.34 -8.66
N ARG A 227 18.97 -6.65 -9.46
CA ARG A 227 19.38 -5.50 -10.27
C ARG A 227 19.37 -4.19 -9.50
N ASN A 228 18.50 -4.03 -8.53
CA ASN A 228 18.34 -2.82 -7.75
C ASN A 228 19.00 -2.99 -6.39
N THR A 229 20.03 -2.20 -6.10
CA THR A 229 20.66 -2.27 -4.79
C THR A 229 19.91 -1.43 -3.75
N ASP A 230 19.11 -0.46 -4.17
CA ASP A 230 18.47 0.59 -3.36
C ASP A 230 16.95 0.51 -3.31
N PHE A 231 16.37 -0.56 -3.85
CA PHE A 231 14.94 -0.81 -3.81
C PHE A 231 14.65 -2.31 -3.75
N VAL A 232 13.62 -2.70 -3.00
CA VAL A 232 13.28 -4.11 -2.75
C VAL A 232 11.80 -4.37 -3.01
N PHE A 233 11.49 -5.43 -3.73
CA PHE A 233 10.19 -6.07 -3.71
C PHE A 233 10.17 -7.14 -2.62
N LEU A 234 9.19 -7.03 -1.72
CA LEU A 234 8.76 -8.11 -0.84
C LEU A 234 7.68 -8.89 -1.57
N ASP A 235 8.06 -9.98 -2.22
CA ASP A 235 7.12 -10.86 -2.89
C ASP A 235 6.22 -11.58 -1.88
N GLY A 236 4.93 -11.53 -2.13
CA GLY A 236 3.88 -12.17 -1.36
C GLY A 236 2.63 -12.39 -2.21
N GLU A 237 1.53 -12.71 -1.54
CA GLU A 237 0.20 -12.87 -2.11
C GLU A 237 -0.85 -12.42 -1.08
N GLU A 238 -1.97 -11.86 -1.54
CA GLU A 238 -3.16 -11.66 -0.70
C GLU A 238 -4.09 -12.86 -0.88
N VAL A 239 -4.11 -13.73 0.13
CA VAL A 239 -4.91 -14.96 0.11
C VAL A 239 -6.30 -14.68 0.65
N SER A 240 -7.33 -15.07 -0.10
CA SER A 240 -8.70 -15.18 0.41
C SER A 240 -8.87 -16.49 1.16
N ALA A 241 -8.63 -16.45 2.46
CA ALA A 241 -8.57 -17.62 3.33
C ALA A 241 -9.83 -17.79 4.19
N GLY A 242 -10.16 -19.04 4.50
CA GLY A 242 -11.23 -19.37 5.42
C GLY A 242 -10.85 -19.09 6.87
N ASN A 243 -11.62 -18.22 7.52
CA ASN A 243 -11.53 -17.97 8.96
C ASN A 243 -12.14 -19.12 9.80
N SER A 244 -12.15 -18.99 11.12
CA SER A 244 -12.69 -19.98 12.08
C SER A 244 -14.17 -20.29 11.88
N ARG A 245 -14.91 -19.40 11.19
CA ARG A 245 -16.32 -19.57 10.82
C ARG A 245 -16.52 -20.05 9.36
N GLY A 246 -15.46 -20.40 8.65
CA GLY A 246 -15.51 -20.82 7.25
C GLY A 246 -15.95 -19.72 6.29
N ARG A 247 -15.53 -18.50 6.57
CA ARG A 247 -15.83 -17.28 5.81
C ARG A 247 -14.54 -16.67 5.27
N ASN A 248 -14.58 -16.06 4.10
CA ASN A 248 -13.40 -15.49 3.46
C ASN A 248 -12.91 -14.25 4.22
N VAL A 249 -11.63 -14.25 4.57
CA VAL A 249 -10.89 -13.10 5.08
C VAL A 249 -9.59 -12.98 4.29
N HIS A 250 -9.08 -11.76 4.15
CA HIS A 250 -7.87 -11.49 3.38
C HIS A 250 -6.63 -11.48 4.26
N VAL A 251 -5.64 -12.30 3.92
CA VAL A 251 -4.37 -12.39 4.64
C VAL A 251 -3.22 -12.13 3.67
N LEU A 252 -2.33 -11.22 4.05
CA LEU A 252 -1.08 -11.00 3.32
C LEU A 252 -0.08 -12.05 3.76
N VAL A 253 0.47 -12.80 2.81
CA VAL A 253 1.50 -13.82 3.04
C VAL A 253 2.76 -13.41 2.30
N PHE A 254 3.88 -13.25 3.00
CA PHE A 254 5.12 -12.79 2.38
C PHE A 254 6.22 -13.83 2.44
N GLY A 255 7.09 -13.82 1.42
CA GLY A 255 8.30 -14.62 1.39
C GLY A 255 8.05 -16.12 1.35
N ASN A 256 6.82 -16.55 1.03
CA ASN A 256 6.45 -17.95 0.95
C ASN A 256 6.90 -18.56 -0.39
N ASP A 257 7.40 -19.79 -0.35
CA ASP A 257 7.93 -20.51 -1.52
C ASP A 257 6.89 -21.39 -2.21
N LYS A 258 5.70 -21.53 -1.63
CA LYS A 258 4.60 -22.30 -2.19
C LYS A 258 3.36 -21.43 -2.32
N PHE A 259 2.74 -21.43 -3.48
CA PHE A 259 1.45 -20.78 -3.69
C PHE A 259 0.38 -21.31 -2.73
N ILE A 260 -0.54 -20.45 -2.30
CA ILE A 260 -1.68 -20.80 -1.45
C ILE A 260 -2.97 -20.53 -2.22
N GLU A 261 -3.78 -21.57 -2.44
CA GLU A 261 -5.08 -21.42 -3.09
C GLU A 261 -6.02 -20.54 -2.25
N GLY A 262 -6.65 -19.56 -2.90
CA GLY A 262 -7.49 -18.57 -2.24
C GLY A 262 -8.46 -17.89 -3.19
N SER A 263 -9.32 -18.66 -3.86
CA SER A 263 -10.34 -18.18 -4.81
C SER A 263 -11.72 -17.95 -4.19
N GLY A 264 -11.85 -18.15 -2.88
CA GLY A 264 -13.15 -18.15 -2.20
C GLY A 264 -13.95 -16.85 -2.30
N ASP A 265 -13.33 -15.70 -2.60
CA ASP A 265 -14.06 -14.47 -2.88
C ASP A 265 -13.79 -13.86 -4.27
N SER A 266 -13.23 -14.68 -5.17
CA SER A 266 -13.14 -14.39 -6.60
C SER A 266 -14.52 -14.20 -7.22
N THR A 267 -14.57 -13.52 -8.37
CA THR A 267 -15.80 -13.37 -9.15
C THR A 267 -15.86 -14.28 -10.38
N ASP A 268 -14.89 -15.19 -10.52
CA ASP A 268 -14.64 -15.97 -11.74
C ASP A 268 -15.74 -17.00 -11.97
N ILE A 269 -16.14 -17.69 -10.89
CA ILE A 269 -17.22 -18.66 -10.89
C ILE A 269 -18.35 -18.16 -9.98
N PRO A 270 -19.47 -17.70 -10.56
CA PRO A 270 -20.61 -17.23 -9.76
C PRO A 270 -21.04 -18.27 -8.72
N PHE A 271 -21.17 -17.84 -7.47
CA PHE A 271 -21.66 -18.63 -6.33
C PHE A 271 -20.73 -19.74 -5.81
N LYS A 272 -19.54 -19.94 -6.39
CA LYS A 272 -18.48 -20.80 -5.81
C LYS A 272 -17.59 -19.96 -4.89
N ASN A 273 -18.14 -19.54 -3.76
CA ASN A 273 -17.52 -18.56 -2.86
C ASN A 273 -17.06 -19.14 -1.52
N TYR A 274 -16.87 -20.46 -1.44
CA TYR A 274 -16.33 -21.10 -0.25
C TYR A 274 -14.79 -20.98 -0.28
N PRO A 275 -14.13 -20.80 0.87
CA PRO A 275 -12.67 -20.79 0.90
C PRO A 275 -12.09 -22.13 0.41
N ASP A 276 -11.07 -22.08 -0.44
CA ASP A 276 -10.31 -23.26 -0.86
C ASP A 276 -9.34 -23.72 0.23
N SER A 277 -8.70 -22.75 0.90
CA SER A 277 -7.80 -22.96 2.04
C SER A 277 -8.32 -22.26 3.29
N HIS A 278 -8.17 -22.87 4.47
CA HIS A 278 -8.38 -22.17 5.74
C HIS A 278 -7.07 -21.68 6.36
N LEU A 279 -7.13 -20.57 7.11
CA LEU A 279 -5.97 -19.99 7.80
C LEU A 279 -5.22 -21.03 8.64
N LYS A 280 -5.95 -21.87 9.38
CA LYS A 280 -5.38 -22.93 10.23
C LYS A 280 -4.58 -23.98 9.46
N ASP A 281 -4.83 -24.15 8.16
CA ASP A 281 -4.22 -25.21 7.36
C ASP A 281 -2.82 -24.81 6.89
N PHE A 282 -2.55 -23.51 6.73
CA PHE A 282 -1.27 -23.02 6.21
C PHE A 282 -0.51 -22.10 7.18
N SER A 283 -1.12 -21.57 8.23
CA SER A 283 -0.47 -20.62 9.16
C SER A 283 0.83 -21.16 9.78
N SER A 284 0.90 -22.45 10.08
CA SER A 284 2.09 -23.11 10.63
C SER A 284 3.24 -23.28 9.62
N ARG A 285 2.94 -23.18 8.33
CA ARG A 285 3.89 -23.34 7.21
C ARG A 285 4.33 -22.00 6.64
N VAL A 286 3.62 -20.92 6.96
CA VAL A 286 3.92 -19.56 6.53
C VAL A 286 4.76 -18.85 7.58
N ASP A 287 5.89 -18.32 7.13
CA ASP A 287 6.88 -17.69 8.00
C ASP A 287 6.50 -16.26 8.38
N PHE A 288 5.82 -15.52 7.48
CA PHE A 288 5.28 -14.19 7.78
C PHE A 288 3.91 -13.95 7.13
N SER A 289 2.91 -13.67 7.96
CA SER A 289 1.57 -13.32 7.52
C SER A 289 0.94 -12.19 8.35
N ILE A 290 0.05 -11.43 7.73
CA ILE A 290 -0.62 -10.28 8.35
C ILE A 290 -2.11 -10.33 8.00
N ALA A 291 -2.98 -10.08 8.97
CA ALA A 291 -4.39 -9.85 8.68
C ALA A 291 -4.54 -8.56 7.85
N ALA A 292 -4.99 -8.67 6.61
CA ALA A 292 -5.22 -7.54 5.72
C ALA A 292 -6.52 -6.84 6.14
N HIS A 293 -6.44 -5.53 6.34
CA HIS A 293 -7.56 -4.62 6.60
C HIS A 293 -8.73 -5.22 7.44
N PRO A 294 -8.47 -5.87 8.60
CA PRO A 294 -9.36 -6.87 9.23
C PRO A 294 -10.73 -6.37 9.69
N TYR A 295 -10.91 -5.05 9.78
CA TYR A 295 -12.13 -4.39 10.24
C TYR A 295 -12.63 -3.33 9.26
N GLU A 296 -12.08 -3.26 8.05
CA GLU A 296 -12.64 -2.44 7.00
C GLU A 296 -13.91 -3.08 6.40
N GLY A 297 -14.83 -2.24 5.94
CA GLY A 297 -15.74 -2.65 4.86
C GLY A 297 -16.83 -3.70 5.16
N TYR A 298 -17.31 -3.87 6.40
CA TYR A 298 -18.51 -4.72 6.61
C TYR A 298 -19.71 -4.14 5.85
N SER A 299 -20.01 -4.74 4.70
CA SER A 299 -21.16 -4.44 3.87
C SER A 299 -21.97 -5.72 3.72
N LEU A 300 -23.28 -5.62 3.95
CA LEU A 300 -24.19 -6.77 4.00
C LEU A 300 -24.23 -7.58 2.69
N LEU A 301 -23.92 -6.96 1.55
CA LEU A 301 -24.03 -7.62 0.25
C LEU A 301 -22.80 -8.47 -0.08
N PRO A 302 -21.54 -7.98 0.03
CA PRO A 302 -20.35 -8.83 -0.07
C PRO A 302 -20.29 -9.93 0.98
N SER A 303 -20.82 -9.72 2.20
CA SER A 303 -20.91 -10.81 3.17
C SER A 303 -21.86 -11.90 2.67
N ILE A 304 -23.00 -11.59 2.05
CA ILE A 304 -23.90 -12.64 1.56
C ILE A 304 -23.35 -13.32 0.29
N PHE A 305 -22.89 -12.54 -0.70
CA PHE A 305 -22.58 -13.06 -2.04
C PHE A 305 -21.14 -13.53 -2.26
N LEU A 306 -20.18 -13.03 -1.49
CA LEU A 306 -18.77 -13.47 -1.53
C LEU A 306 -18.37 -14.24 -0.27
N ARG A 307 -19.34 -14.54 0.61
CA ARG A 307 -19.08 -15.11 1.94
C ARG A 307 -18.00 -14.38 2.73
N ARG A 308 -17.81 -13.07 2.52
CA ARG A 308 -16.82 -12.29 3.29
C ARG A 308 -17.15 -12.35 4.79
N GLY A 309 -16.12 -12.61 5.58
CA GLY A 309 -16.15 -12.81 7.02
C GLY A 309 -15.69 -11.59 7.80
N LYS A 310 -15.52 -11.79 9.10
CA LYS A 310 -14.81 -10.88 10.00
C LYS A 310 -13.67 -11.66 10.62
N TRP A 311 -12.58 -10.97 10.94
CA TRP A 311 -11.52 -11.56 11.74
C TRP A 311 -12.01 -11.77 13.17
N GLU A 312 -11.98 -13.02 13.62
CA GLU A 312 -12.16 -13.39 15.02
C GLU A 312 -10.80 -13.44 15.72
N GLU A 313 -10.81 -13.43 17.05
CA GLU A 313 -9.56 -13.41 17.82
C GLU A 313 -8.70 -14.67 17.61
N GLU A 314 -9.34 -15.83 17.48
CA GLU A 314 -8.69 -17.11 17.17
C GLU A 314 -7.98 -17.07 15.80
N ASP A 315 -8.53 -16.35 14.83
CA ASP A 315 -7.90 -16.15 13.52
C ASP A 315 -6.67 -15.25 13.65
N LEU A 316 -6.79 -14.18 14.44
CA LEU A 316 -5.69 -13.24 14.68
C LEU A 316 -4.53 -13.89 15.43
N ASP A 317 -4.77 -14.98 16.17
CA ASP A 317 -3.73 -15.79 16.80
C ASP A 317 -2.84 -16.51 15.79
N LEU A 318 -3.35 -16.78 14.59
CA LEU A 318 -2.65 -17.51 13.52
C LEU A 318 -1.75 -16.64 12.64
N VAL A 319 -1.79 -15.31 12.76
CA VAL A 319 -0.99 -14.36 11.95
C VAL A 319 -0.03 -13.53 12.79
N ASN A 320 0.98 -12.88 12.21
CA ASN A 320 2.00 -12.13 12.97
C ASN A 320 1.52 -10.74 13.42
N GLY A 321 0.48 -10.19 12.79
CA GLY A 321 -0.10 -8.91 13.18
C GLY A 321 -1.18 -8.44 12.24
N MET A 322 -1.43 -7.14 12.21
CA MET A 322 -2.61 -6.56 11.56
C MET A 322 -2.27 -5.30 10.76
N GLN A 323 -2.71 -5.26 9.51
CA GLN A 323 -2.71 -4.05 8.69
C GLN A 323 -4.02 -3.28 8.90
N PHE A 324 -4.17 -2.61 10.05
CA PHE A 324 -5.39 -1.83 10.29
C PHE A 324 -5.36 -0.42 9.67
N TYR A 325 -4.21 0.05 9.19
CA TYR A 325 -4.13 1.31 8.45
C TYR A 325 -3.97 1.05 6.95
N ASN A 326 -5.12 0.97 6.26
CA ASN A 326 -5.22 0.64 4.83
C ASN A 326 -5.54 1.88 3.97
N GLY A 327 -4.56 2.78 3.77
CA GLY A 327 -4.72 4.01 3.00
C GLY A 327 -5.62 5.11 3.60
N ARG A 328 -6.48 4.80 4.57
CA ARG A 328 -7.45 5.74 5.18
C ARG A 328 -7.70 5.55 6.67
N LYS A 329 -8.05 6.64 7.35
CA LYS A 329 -8.42 6.68 8.78
C LYS A 329 -9.93 6.63 8.97
N ASN A 330 -10.55 5.55 8.50
CA ASN A 330 -11.99 5.33 8.60
C ASN A 330 -12.36 4.60 9.92
N LYS A 331 -13.61 4.13 10.02
CA LYS A 331 -14.07 3.31 11.16
C LYS A 331 -13.31 1.98 11.29
N GLY A 332 -12.85 1.41 10.18
CA GLY A 332 -12.05 0.18 10.18
C GLY A 332 -10.68 0.39 10.81
N TYR A 333 -10.02 1.52 10.50
CA TYR A 333 -8.79 1.94 11.18
C TYR A 333 -8.97 2.04 12.70
N LEU A 334 -10.03 2.73 13.16
CA LEU A 334 -10.30 2.90 14.59
C LEU A 334 -10.55 1.56 15.28
N LYS A 335 -11.41 0.70 14.70
CA LYS A 335 -11.72 -0.63 15.26
C LYS A 335 -10.52 -1.57 15.25
N GLY A 336 -9.71 -1.54 14.19
CA GLY A 336 -8.52 -2.37 14.09
C GLY A 336 -7.44 -1.95 15.07
N LYS A 337 -7.26 -0.64 15.29
CA LYS A 337 -6.38 -0.12 16.35
C LYS A 337 -6.88 -0.52 17.74
N GLU A 338 -8.17 -0.40 18.01
CA GLU A 338 -8.79 -0.83 19.28
C GLU A 338 -8.55 -2.33 19.53
N LYS A 339 -8.82 -3.19 18.53
CA LYS A 339 -8.56 -4.62 18.65
C LYS A 339 -7.07 -4.93 18.84
N TRP A 340 -6.19 -4.22 18.13
CA TRP A 340 -4.75 -4.40 18.29
C TRP A 340 -4.32 -4.11 19.73
N ILE A 341 -4.78 -3.01 20.34
CA ILE A 341 -4.53 -2.69 21.75
C ILE A 341 -5.09 -3.78 22.68
N GLU A 342 -6.30 -4.29 22.41
CA GLU A 342 -6.89 -5.40 23.17
C GLU A 342 -5.99 -6.65 23.15
N LEU A 343 -5.43 -7.01 21.98
CA LEU A 343 -4.52 -8.14 21.84
C LEU A 343 -3.20 -7.91 22.60
N LEU A 344 -2.65 -6.69 22.55
CA LEU A 344 -1.44 -6.34 23.30
C LEU A 344 -1.67 -6.46 24.81
N LEU A 345 -2.82 -5.99 25.32
CA LEU A 345 -3.19 -6.07 26.74
C LEU A 345 -3.44 -7.51 27.21
N LYS A 346 -3.78 -8.43 26.29
CA LYS A 346 -3.83 -9.88 26.51
C LYS A 346 -2.45 -10.55 26.45
N GLY A 347 -1.39 -9.77 26.22
CA GLY A 347 -0.01 -10.26 26.10
C GLY A 347 0.33 -10.93 24.79
N LYS A 348 -0.51 -10.75 23.76
CA LYS A 348 -0.23 -11.25 22.41
C LYS A 348 0.68 -10.26 21.71
N LYS A 349 1.89 -10.71 21.33
CA LYS A 349 2.86 -9.90 20.57
C LYS A 349 2.44 -9.77 19.09
N LYS A 350 1.33 -9.08 18.84
CA LYS A 350 0.80 -8.79 17.50
C LYS A 350 1.22 -7.38 17.11
N TYR A 351 1.74 -7.22 15.90
CA TYR A 351 2.30 -5.95 15.44
C TYR A 351 1.35 -5.18 14.53
N ALA A 352 1.46 -3.86 14.57
CA ALA A 352 0.77 -2.93 13.71
C ALA A 352 1.53 -2.74 12.40
N TYR A 353 0.78 -2.75 11.30
CA TYR A 353 1.28 -2.52 9.95
C TYR A 353 0.39 -1.58 9.15
N ALA A 354 0.97 -0.94 8.14
CA ALA A 354 0.26 -0.05 7.22
C ALA A 354 0.71 -0.29 5.78
N GLY A 355 -0.28 -0.29 4.89
CA GLY A 355 -0.11 -0.43 3.45
C GLY A 355 -1.32 0.18 2.76
N THR A 356 -1.29 0.35 1.45
CA THR A 356 -2.31 1.15 0.76
C THR A 356 -3.37 0.35 0.05
N ASP A 357 -3.13 -0.93 -0.24
CA ASP A 357 -4.04 -1.75 -1.06
C ASP A 357 -4.28 -1.04 -2.42
N ALA A 358 -3.20 -0.45 -2.93
CA ALA A 358 -3.19 0.26 -4.19
C ALA A 358 -3.00 -0.72 -5.34
N HIS A 359 -3.80 -0.55 -6.39
CA HIS A 359 -3.85 -1.46 -7.53
C HIS A 359 -2.96 -0.93 -8.66
N GLY A 360 -1.67 -0.80 -8.37
CA GLY A 360 -0.70 -0.18 -9.27
C GLY A 360 -0.70 1.36 -9.24
N ASP A 361 -1.62 1.99 -8.51
CA ASP A 361 -1.86 3.44 -8.57
C ASP A 361 -0.86 4.26 -7.72
N PHE A 362 -0.17 5.23 -8.33
CA PHE A 362 0.75 6.15 -7.67
C PHE A 362 0.22 7.59 -7.53
N ASN A 363 -0.69 8.05 -8.41
CA ASN A 363 -1.37 9.35 -8.24
C ASN A 363 -2.85 9.23 -7.90
N ARG A 364 -3.56 8.44 -8.72
CA ARG A 364 -5.00 8.45 -8.80
C ARG A 364 -5.49 7.06 -9.19
N ALA A 365 -6.38 6.52 -8.36
CA ALA A 365 -7.08 5.28 -8.62
C ALA A 365 -8.48 5.58 -9.17
N PHE A 366 -8.98 4.69 -10.01
CA PHE A 366 -10.34 4.75 -10.54
C PHE A 366 -11.13 3.54 -10.07
N LYS A 367 -12.31 3.79 -9.49
CA LYS A 367 -13.21 2.74 -9.03
C LYS A 367 -14.60 2.89 -9.65
N VAL A 368 -15.24 1.79 -9.98
CA VAL A 368 -16.65 1.70 -10.32
C VAL A 368 -17.45 1.90 -9.04
N LYS A 369 -18.21 2.99 -8.99
CA LYS A 369 -19.17 3.25 -7.89
C LYS A 369 -20.48 2.52 -8.12
N ILE A 370 -20.94 2.49 -9.37
CA ILE A 370 -22.14 1.77 -9.78
C ILE A 370 -21.77 0.99 -11.05
N PRO A 371 -21.82 -0.36 -11.01
CA PRO A 371 -21.54 -1.22 -12.15
C PRO A 371 -22.18 -0.68 -13.43
N PHE A 372 -21.39 -0.60 -14.50
CA PHE A 372 -21.84 -0.19 -15.84
C PHE A 372 -22.35 1.25 -15.98
N LEU A 373 -22.40 2.05 -14.90
CA LEU A 373 -23.02 3.37 -14.91
C LEU A 373 -22.08 4.51 -14.52
N LYS A 374 -21.24 4.32 -13.48
CA LYS A 374 -20.48 5.44 -12.89
C LYS A 374 -19.12 5.01 -12.33
N ILE A 375 -18.09 5.73 -12.77
CA ILE A 375 -16.72 5.67 -12.25
C ILE A 375 -16.51 6.85 -11.28
N ILE A 376 -15.75 6.61 -10.22
CA ILE A 376 -15.26 7.62 -9.28
C ILE A 376 -13.74 7.57 -9.21
N GLU A 377 -13.17 8.69 -8.82
CA GLU A 377 -11.77 8.78 -8.44
C GLU A 377 -11.60 8.41 -6.97
N ASN A 378 -10.55 7.65 -6.66
CA ASN A 378 -10.09 7.38 -5.31
C ASN A 378 -8.73 8.05 -5.07
N LYS A 379 -8.57 8.62 -3.88
CA LYS A 379 -7.35 9.33 -3.45
C LYS A 379 -6.70 8.71 -2.23
N GLU A 380 -7.28 7.68 -1.62
CA GLU A 380 -6.86 7.12 -0.34
C GLU A 380 -5.92 5.92 -0.51
N GLN A 381 -6.31 4.95 -1.35
CA GLN A 381 -5.55 3.73 -1.64
C GLN A 381 -4.61 3.99 -2.83
N ILE A 382 -3.53 4.72 -2.55
CA ILE A 382 -2.53 5.14 -3.54
C ILE A 382 -1.16 4.87 -2.92
N ALA A 383 -0.26 4.25 -3.68
CA ALA A 383 1.03 3.77 -3.21
C ALA A 383 1.79 4.85 -2.41
N GLY A 384 2.23 4.48 -1.20
CA GLY A 384 3.01 5.35 -0.31
C GLY A 384 2.24 6.45 0.44
N ASN A 385 0.92 6.58 0.26
CA ASN A 385 0.09 7.48 1.08
C ASN A 385 0.19 7.15 2.58
N VAL A 386 0.17 5.85 2.88
CA VAL A 386 0.49 5.28 4.19
C VAL A 386 1.64 4.31 3.99
N LYS A 387 2.47 4.16 5.01
CA LYS A 387 3.73 3.44 4.90
C LYS A 387 4.08 2.77 6.21
N THR A 388 4.75 1.62 6.08
CA THR A 388 5.45 0.96 7.18
C THR A 388 6.93 1.30 7.03
N TYR A 389 7.52 1.97 8.02
CA TYR A 389 8.98 2.10 8.08
C TYR A 389 9.55 0.89 8.81
N VAL A 390 10.58 0.28 8.26
CA VAL A 390 11.25 -0.88 8.84
C VAL A 390 12.67 -0.50 9.23
N HIS A 391 13.06 -0.85 10.45
CA HIS A 391 14.43 -0.64 10.91
C HIS A 391 15.36 -1.72 10.33
N CYS A 392 16.44 -1.31 9.66
CA CYS A 392 17.47 -2.18 9.11
C CYS A 392 18.86 -1.58 9.38
N ASP A 393 19.73 -2.31 10.09
CA ASP A 393 21.11 -1.87 10.38
C ASP A 393 22.02 -1.78 9.16
N LYS A 394 21.55 -2.36 8.04
CA LYS A 394 22.19 -2.38 6.74
C LYS A 394 21.16 -1.96 5.71
N LYS A 395 21.63 -1.73 4.49
CA LYS A 395 20.77 -1.51 3.33
C LYS A 395 19.70 -2.61 3.25
N PRO A 396 18.41 -2.27 3.08
CA PRO A 396 17.34 -3.25 3.11
C PRO A 396 17.51 -4.26 1.97
N ASN A 397 17.21 -5.51 2.28
CA ASN A 397 17.00 -6.59 1.33
C ASN A 397 15.81 -7.42 1.83
N LYS A 398 15.30 -8.32 0.99
CA LYS A 398 14.11 -9.14 1.30
C LYS A 398 14.22 -9.82 2.67
N ALA A 399 15.33 -10.54 2.92
CA ALA A 399 15.53 -11.29 4.15
C ALA A 399 15.56 -10.38 5.40
N LEU A 400 16.24 -9.23 5.31
CA LEU A 400 16.36 -8.29 6.43
C LEU A 400 15.02 -7.60 6.73
N LEU A 401 14.28 -7.21 5.69
CA LEU A 401 12.95 -6.63 5.82
C LEU A 401 11.99 -7.61 6.49
N LEU A 402 11.89 -8.85 5.97
CA LEU A 402 11.02 -9.89 6.56
C LEU A 402 11.39 -10.19 8.02
N LYS A 403 12.69 -10.32 8.31
CA LYS A 403 13.18 -10.54 9.68
C LYS A 403 12.74 -9.44 10.64
N ASN A 404 12.87 -8.17 10.25
CA ASN A 404 12.54 -7.04 11.13
C ASN A 404 11.03 -6.79 11.22
N LEU A 405 10.28 -7.01 10.13
CA LEU A 405 8.82 -6.97 10.14
C LEU A 405 8.24 -8.01 11.11
N LYS A 406 8.71 -9.26 11.09
CA LYS A 406 8.29 -10.31 12.04
C LYS A 406 8.58 -9.98 13.50
N ARG A 407 9.66 -9.24 13.75
CA ARG A 407 10.05 -8.80 15.09
C ARG A 407 9.32 -7.53 15.54
N GLY A 408 8.45 -6.97 14.71
CA GLY A 408 7.76 -5.72 14.99
C GLY A 408 8.66 -4.49 15.02
N ARG A 409 9.87 -4.58 14.46
CA ARG A 409 10.83 -3.48 14.35
C ARG A 409 10.46 -2.52 13.23
N CYS A 410 9.22 -2.05 13.31
CA CYS A 410 8.59 -1.17 12.34
C CYS A 410 7.64 -0.19 13.02
N ILE A 411 7.35 0.89 12.30
CA ILE A 411 6.39 1.93 12.67
C ILE A 411 5.47 2.17 11.47
N ILE A 412 4.27 2.70 11.72
CA ILE A 412 3.31 3.04 10.66
C ILE A 412 3.11 4.55 10.61
N SER A 413 2.94 5.11 9.40
CA SER A 413 2.82 6.56 9.22
C SER A 413 2.13 6.96 7.91
N ASP A 414 1.44 8.11 7.91
CA ASP A 414 0.92 8.77 6.71
C ASP A 414 1.64 10.09 6.35
N GLY A 415 2.81 10.32 6.96
CA GLY A 415 3.56 11.57 6.85
C GLY A 415 4.77 11.67 7.78
N PRO A 416 4.56 11.98 9.08
CA PRO A 416 5.64 12.22 10.04
C PRO A 416 6.39 10.93 10.39
N PHE A 417 7.55 11.07 11.00
CA PHE A 417 8.38 9.99 11.50
C PHE A 417 8.39 9.97 13.03
N LEU A 418 8.31 8.76 13.60
CA LEU A 418 8.29 8.53 15.05
C LEU A 418 9.05 7.25 15.38
N ASP A 419 10.22 7.36 16.00
CA ASP A 419 11.00 6.22 16.49
C ASP A 419 10.95 6.16 18.01
N LEU A 420 10.67 4.98 18.56
CA LEU A 420 10.65 4.70 19.99
C LEU A 420 11.74 3.68 20.33
N LYS A 421 12.61 4.05 21.26
CA LYS A 421 13.69 3.21 21.78
C LYS A 421 13.71 3.19 23.30
N PHE A 422 14.28 2.13 23.86
CA PHE A 422 14.69 2.06 25.26
C PHE A 422 16.20 1.88 25.32
N LYS A 423 16.89 2.70 26.11
CA LYS A 423 18.35 2.65 26.23
C LYS A 423 18.75 2.39 27.67
N THR A 424 19.57 1.37 27.89
CA THR A 424 20.27 1.15 29.15
C THR A 424 21.73 1.57 29.00
N SER A 425 22.53 1.41 30.06
CA SER A 425 23.98 1.62 29.98
C SER A 425 24.67 0.67 29.00
N GLU A 426 24.10 -0.51 28.77
CA GLU A 426 24.73 -1.58 28.00
C GLU A 426 24.09 -1.81 26.63
N LYS A 427 22.78 -1.54 26.48
CA LYS A 427 22.01 -1.97 25.30
C LYS A 427 20.96 -0.97 24.86
N GLU A 428 20.69 -1.00 23.56
CA GLU A 428 19.58 -0.29 22.94
C GLU A 428 18.54 -1.30 22.43
N TYR A 429 17.28 -1.05 22.78
CA TYR A 429 16.12 -1.82 22.36
C TYR A 429 15.26 -0.97 21.43
N LEU A 430 14.75 -1.60 20.38
CA LEU A 430 13.89 -0.97 19.37
C LEU A 430 12.43 -1.37 19.59
N CYS A 431 11.49 -0.62 19.02
CA CYS A 431 10.10 -1.08 18.97
C CYS A 431 10.01 -2.54 18.47
N GLY A 432 9.09 -3.29 19.07
CA GLY A 432 8.90 -4.72 18.85
C GLY A 432 9.80 -5.64 19.70
N ASP A 433 10.92 -5.13 20.23
CA ASP A 433 11.80 -5.91 21.11
C ASP A 433 11.16 -6.13 22.51
N SER A 434 11.63 -7.18 23.18
CA SER A 434 11.32 -7.48 24.58
C SER A 434 12.54 -7.19 25.45
N ILE A 435 12.27 -6.59 26.60
CA ILE A 435 13.24 -6.14 27.58
C ILE A 435 13.06 -7.02 28.81
N GLU A 436 14.08 -7.81 29.09
CA GLU A 436 14.14 -8.78 30.18
C GLU A 436 15.33 -8.43 31.06
N ASN A 437 15.14 -8.51 32.39
CA ASN A 437 16.20 -8.31 33.39
C ASN A 437 16.86 -6.93 33.42
N GLU A 438 16.18 -5.89 32.91
CA GLU A 438 16.61 -4.50 33.06
C GLU A 438 15.81 -3.84 34.19
N GLU A 439 16.47 -3.15 35.11
CA GLU A 439 15.78 -2.45 36.22
C GLU A 439 15.36 -1.03 35.82
N SER A 440 16.13 -0.37 34.96
CA SER A 440 15.88 1.00 34.53
C SER A 440 16.56 1.32 33.20
N GLY A 441 16.12 2.40 32.55
CA GLY A 441 16.69 2.91 31.33
C GLY A 441 15.99 4.18 30.87
N ASP A 442 16.35 4.67 29.70
CA ASP A 442 15.78 5.87 29.10
C ASP A 442 14.85 5.51 27.94
N ILE A 443 13.61 5.99 27.99
CA ILE A 443 12.74 6.08 26.83
C ILE A 443 13.27 7.22 25.96
N VAL A 444 13.60 6.92 24.71
CA VAL A 444 14.08 7.90 23.74
C VAL A 444 13.17 7.88 22.52
N ILE A 445 12.52 9.01 22.25
CA ILE A 445 11.61 9.18 21.12
C ILE A 445 12.16 10.22 20.16
N THR A 446 12.39 9.83 18.90
CA THR A 446 12.80 10.75 17.83
C THR A 446 11.60 11.07 16.95
N MET A 447 11.33 12.35 16.72
CA MET A 447 10.21 12.83 15.91
C MET A 447 10.70 13.74 14.80
N GLN A 448 10.14 13.57 13.60
CA GLN A 448 10.38 14.47 12.48
C GLN A 448 9.14 14.60 11.60
N SER A 449 8.94 15.77 11.03
CA SER A 449 7.93 16.07 10.03
C SER A 449 8.48 17.10 9.05
N SER A 450 7.66 17.55 8.11
CA SER A 450 8.04 18.54 7.11
C SER A 450 6.88 19.49 6.83
N LYS A 451 7.14 20.57 6.07
CA LYS A 451 6.08 21.48 5.62
C LYS A 451 4.97 20.75 4.85
N GLU A 452 5.31 19.69 4.13
CA GLU A 452 4.36 18.81 3.42
C GLU A 452 3.35 18.23 4.43
N PHE A 453 3.84 17.64 5.52
CA PHE A 453 3.03 16.90 6.50
C PHE A 453 2.59 17.72 7.72
N GLY A 454 3.00 18.97 7.84
CA GLY A 454 2.64 19.87 8.95
C GLY A 454 3.64 19.82 10.11
N LYS A 455 3.56 20.80 11.00
CA LYS A 455 4.36 20.81 12.23
C LYS A 455 3.88 19.71 13.18
N LEU A 456 4.79 19.20 13.99
CA LEU A 456 4.47 18.34 15.13
C LEU A 456 3.50 19.10 16.04
N ASP A 457 2.45 18.41 16.49
CA ASP A 457 1.33 18.98 17.26
C ASP A 457 1.26 18.34 18.65
N SER A 458 1.20 17.01 18.70
CA SER A 458 1.24 16.29 19.98
C SER A 458 1.94 14.92 19.86
N LEU A 459 2.61 14.55 20.95
CA LEU A 459 3.15 13.21 21.20
C LEU A 459 2.41 12.61 22.41
N LEU A 460 1.85 11.42 22.22
CA LEU A 460 1.26 10.62 23.29
C LEU A 460 2.11 9.37 23.51
N ILE A 461 2.50 9.14 24.76
CA ILE A 461 3.20 7.93 25.19
C ILE A 461 2.21 7.11 26.01
N PHE A 462 1.98 5.87 25.60
CA PHE A 462 1.05 4.96 26.25
C PHE A 462 1.81 3.89 27.02
N LYS A 463 1.24 3.52 28.16
CA LYS A 463 1.68 2.39 28.98
C LYS A 463 0.53 1.40 29.11
N GLY A 464 0.74 0.17 28.66
CA GLY A 464 -0.20 -0.93 28.82
C GLY A 464 0.25 -1.87 29.93
N ASN A 465 -0.63 -2.16 30.89
CA ASN A 465 -0.37 -3.14 31.95
C ASN A 465 -1.22 -4.39 31.71
N LEU A 466 -0.57 -5.53 31.50
CA LEU A 466 -1.23 -6.79 31.13
C LEU A 466 -2.04 -7.39 32.27
N LYS A 467 -1.64 -7.13 33.51
CA LYS A 467 -2.32 -7.64 34.70
C LYS A 467 -3.65 -6.92 34.91
N THR A 468 -3.68 -5.60 34.74
CA THR A 468 -4.92 -4.82 34.84
C THR A 468 -5.72 -4.79 33.53
N GLN A 469 -5.12 -5.23 32.42
CA GLN A 469 -5.66 -5.13 31.06
C GLN A 469 -6.11 -3.71 30.72
N LYS A 470 -5.31 -2.72 31.12
CA LYS A 470 -5.57 -1.30 30.84
C LYS A 470 -4.36 -0.65 30.18
N GLU A 471 -4.66 0.22 29.23
CA GLU A 471 -3.72 1.15 28.64
C GLU A 471 -4.06 2.56 29.10
N GLU A 472 -3.05 3.28 29.56
CA GLU A 472 -3.17 4.66 30.02
C GLU A 472 -2.15 5.55 29.30
N ILE A 473 -2.47 6.85 29.23
CA ILE A 473 -1.52 7.86 28.77
C ILE A 473 -0.50 8.03 29.89
N PHE A 474 0.73 7.64 29.62
CA PHE A 474 1.87 7.86 30.51
C PHE A 474 2.30 9.33 30.46
N GLU A 475 2.41 9.88 29.24
CA GLU A 475 2.82 11.27 29.00
C GLU A 475 2.12 11.84 27.77
N GLU A 476 1.78 13.13 27.83
CA GLU A 476 1.26 13.91 26.71
C GLU A 476 2.08 15.19 26.55
N ILE A 477 2.64 15.40 25.36
CA ILE A 477 3.56 16.51 25.09
C ILE A 477 3.02 17.31 23.90
N MET A 478 2.81 18.60 24.12
CA MET A 478 2.46 19.55 23.06
C MET A 478 3.72 20.01 22.33
N LEU A 479 3.64 20.07 21.00
CA LEU A 479 4.76 20.38 20.11
C LEU A 479 4.36 21.50 19.13
N ASN A 480 5.34 22.22 18.58
CA ASN A 480 5.10 23.23 17.53
C ASN A 480 6.30 23.37 16.56
N ASP A 481 7.09 22.30 16.46
CA ASP A 481 8.33 22.25 15.68
C ASP A 481 8.19 21.25 14.53
N PHE A 482 9.20 21.16 13.66
CA PHE A 482 9.26 20.10 12.65
C PHE A 482 10.06 18.88 13.11
N GLU A 483 10.92 19.03 14.12
CA GLU A 483 11.79 17.98 14.64
C GLU A 483 11.86 18.12 16.16
N ASN A 484 11.90 16.99 16.87
CA ASN A 484 12.08 16.98 18.32
C ASN A 484 12.65 15.63 18.78
N ILE A 485 13.35 15.64 19.92
CA ILE A 485 13.81 14.43 20.60
C ILE A 485 13.31 14.51 22.04
N TYR A 486 12.47 13.56 22.42
CA TYR A 486 12.04 13.38 23.79
C TYR A 486 12.88 12.31 24.47
N LYS A 487 13.29 12.57 25.71
CA LYS A 487 14.05 11.64 26.55
C LYS A 487 13.51 11.67 27.97
N GLN A 488 13.21 10.50 28.52
CA GLN A 488 12.71 10.34 29.88
C GLN A 488 13.28 9.07 30.51
N SER A 489 13.86 9.20 31.70
CA SER A 489 14.27 8.04 32.49
C SER A 489 13.05 7.30 33.00
N TYR A 490 13.12 5.98 32.95
CA TYR A 490 12.02 5.07 33.21
C TYR A 490 12.50 3.88 34.05
N ASN A 491 11.84 3.68 35.18
CA ASN A 491 12.09 2.55 36.05
C ASN A 491 11.12 1.42 35.71
N ILE A 492 11.66 0.25 35.41
CA ILE A 492 10.85 -0.94 35.13
C ILE A 492 10.39 -1.49 36.49
N LYS A 493 9.11 -1.30 36.81
CA LYS A 493 8.58 -1.59 38.15
C LYS A 493 8.30 -3.08 38.32
N GLY A 494 9.16 -3.75 39.10
CA GLY A 494 8.94 -5.12 39.56
C GLY A 494 8.77 -6.14 38.42
N ASN A 495 8.09 -7.26 38.70
CA ASN A 495 7.88 -8.34 37.74
C ASN A 495 6.59 -8.16 36.90
N GLU A 496 6.00 -6.96 36.85
CA GLU A 496 4.76 -6.75 36.11
C GLU A 496 5.05 -6.65 34.60
N ARG A 497 4.32 -7.43 33.80
CA ARG A 497 4.42 -7.38 32.34
C ARG A 497 3.69 -6.16 31.81
N GLU A 498 4.42 -5.33 31.09
CA GLU A 498 3.93 -4.05 30.58
C GLU A 498 4.42 -3.82 29.15
N TYR A 499 3.83 -2.86 28.45
CA TYR A 499 4.39 -2.38 27.19
C TYR A 499 4.33 -0.85 27.11
N ILE A 500 5.21 -0.28 26.31
CA ILE A 500 5.24 1.15 25.99
C ILE A 500 5.13 1.32 24.48
N ARG A 501 4.25 2.21 24.03
CA ARG A 501 4.13 2.60 22.61
C ARG A 501 3.87 4.11 22.50
N ALA A 502 4.12 4.69 21.34
CA ALA A 502 3.92 6.11 21.12
C ALA A 502 3.05 6.41 19.88
N GLU A 503 2.35 7.54 19.93
CA GLU A 503 1.62 8.12 18.81
C GLU A 503 1.98 9.58 18.64
N LEU A 504 2.18 9.98 17.39
CA LEU A 504 2.52 11.34 17.00
C LEU A 504 1.43 11.89 16.09
N LYS A 505 1.04 13.14 16.31
CA LYS A 505 0.13 13.88 15.45
C LYS A 505 0.78 15.18 14.97
N THR A 506 0.45 15.58 13.74
CA THR A 506 0.80 16.90 13.19
C THR A 506 -0.42 17.81 13.11
N ASN A 507 -0.19 19.10 12.95
CA ASN A 507 -1.24 20.10 12.78
C ASN A 507 -2.02 19.97 11.45
N LYS A 508 -1.56 19.13 10.51
CA LYS A 508 -2.30 18.73 9.30
C LYS A 508 -3.03 17.40 9.48
N ASN A 509 -3.22 16.96 10.73
CA ASN A 509 -3.81 15.67 11.09
C ASN A 509 -3.09 14.47 10.45
N LYS A 510 -1.77 14.57 10.21
CA LYS A 510 -0.94 13.42 9.85
C LYS A 510 -0.48 12.72 11.13
N ILE A 511 -0.25 11.42 11.07
CA ILE A 511 0.04 10.58 12.22
C ILE A 511 1.19 9.60 11.97
N ALA A 512 1.85 9.21 13.06
CA ALA A 512 2.73 8.05 13.12
C ALA A 512 2.50 7.28 14.42
N LEU A 513 2.61 5.95 14.37
CA LEU A 513 2.46 5.06 15.52
C LEU A 513 3.64 4.09 15.56
N THR A 514 4.12 3.80 16.75
CA THR A 514 5.14 2.75 16.96
C THR A 514 4.51 1.42 17.33
N ASN A 515 5.15 0.32 16.94
CA ASN A 515 4.97 -0.92 17.67
C ASN A 515 5.46 -0.79 19.13
N PRO A 516 4.97 -1.64 20.04
CA PRO A 516 5.33 -1.56 21.46
C PRO A 516 6.76 -2.04 21.73
N LEU A 517 7.39 -1.46 22.75
CA LEU A 517 8.45 -2.09 23.52
C LEU A 517 7.79 -2.92 24.63
N PHE A 518 8.18 -4.18 24.77
CA PHE A 518 7.63 -5.09 25.77
C PHE A 518 8.56 -5.16 26.99
N LEU A 519 8.05 -4.88 28.18
CA LEU A 519 8.80 -4.85 29.45
C LEU A 519 8.44 -6.07 30.31
N ASN A 520 9.46 -6.76 30.82
CA ASN A 520 9.33 -7.98 31.65
C ASN A 520 8.66 -9.17 30.95
N TYR A 521 8.76 -9.25 29.61
CA TYR A 521 8.01 -10.21 28.80
C TYR A 521 8.61 -11.60 28.71
#